data_AF-A0A1I7SR88-F1
#
_entry.id   AF-A0A1I7SR88-F1
#
_cell.length_a   1.000
_cell.length_b   1.000
_cell.length_c   1.000
_cell.angle_alpha   90.00
_cell.angle_beta   90.00
_cell.angle_gamma   90.00
#
_symmetry.space_group_name_H-M   'P 1'
#
loop_
_entity.id
_entity.type
_entity.pdbx_description
1 polymer ?
#
loop_
_entity_poly.entity_id
_entity_poly.type
_entity_poly.pdbx_seq_one_letter_code
_entity_poly.pdbx_strand_id
1 'polypeptide(L)'
;MQNGTVFATGSGPPLKSDAKRMVNSLIIENSSLFPHEPLLPAPFQSQDKNEIDKMTLTQDIELPDQGFTTECRDLLEGLLKRSVHERLGCRGRGAEEVRTHPFFKGVDWQVVYLRRMTPPLIPPRGEVNAADAFDIGNFDDDEVKGVKLAETDADMYKNFNITISERWQNEIAETVFDVVNQDADKIEMKKKSKQKAKLTADEKDSDVIVHGYIKKLGGPFTSAWQTKYGKLYPSRFEIYAENLGGKPDLVFMDQIEEVSADLQQVKGENAIVIRLRDGFKENKIILTNQDEISLKEWHTSLRTAHRVSVELLQRMGRKAIKIYGINHDPMLNENDRPGSVNRMFLNRASSVDSGI
;
A
#
# COMPACT_ATOMS: atom_id res chain seq x y z
N MET A 1 1.79 19.48 1.15
CA MET A 1 1.26 20.04 -0.11
C MET A 1 1.48 19.02 -1.21
N GLN A 2 0.48 18.84 -2.07
CA GLN A 2 0.36 17.84 -3.15
C GLN A 2 0.03 16.39 -2.71
N ASN A 3 -1.23 16.19 -2.31
CA ASN A 3 -1.92 14.91 -2.45
C ASN A 3 -2.32 14.77 -3.93
N GLY A 4 -1.66 13.88 -4.65
CA GLY A 4 -2.05 13.47 -5.99
C GLY A 4 -3.11 12.38 -5.91
N THR A 5 -4.38 12.77 -5.81
CA THR A 5 -5.52 11.88 -6.03
C THR A 5 -5.47 11.43 -7.48
N VAL A 6 -4.99 10.21 -7.74
CA VAL A 6 -5.13 9.58 -9.05
C VAL A 6 -6.61 9.27 -9.22
N PHE A 7 -7.32 10.15 -9.92
CA PHE A 7 -8.61 9.81 -10.50
C PHE A 7 -8.35 8.67 -11.47
N ALA A 8 -8.79 7.47 -11.11
CA ALA A 8 -8.96 6.38 -12.05
C ALA A 8 -10.01 6.83 -13.07
N THR A 9 -9.57 7.47 -14.15
CA THR A 9 -10.32 7.57 -15.40
C THR A 9 -10.31 6.19 -16.05
N GLY A 10 -10.91 5.21 -15.38
CA GLY A 10 -11.21 3.90 -15.94
C GLY A 10 -12.52 4.02 -16.67
N SER A 11 -12.48 3.97 -18.00
CA SER A 11 -13.61 3.70 -18.86
C SER A 11 -14.34 2.46 -18.35
N GLY A 12 -15.42 2.67 -17.60
CA GLY A 12 -16.28 1.60 -17.12
C GLY A 12 -16.86 0.82 -18.30
N PRO A 13 -17.17 -0.48 -18.14
CA PRO A 13 -17.80 -1.28 -19.17
C PRO A 13 -19.10 -0.60 -19.64
N PRO A 14 -19.49 -0.75 -20.92
CA PRO A 14 -20.57 0.03 -21.47
C PRO A 14 -21.88 -0.28 -20.74
N LEU A 15 -22.63 0.77 -20.41
CA LEU A 15 -24.00 0.81 -19.85
C LEU A 15 -25.00 -0.21 -20.45
N LYS A 16 -24.64 -0.93 -21.53
CA LYS A 16 -25.40 -2.08 -22.07
C LYS A 16 -25.52 -3.23 -21.07
N SER A 17 -24.49 -3.57 -20.30
CA SER A 17 -24.58 -4.67 -19.32
C SER A 17 -25.53 -4.32 -18.17
N ASP A 18 -25.48 -3.07 -17.72
CA ASP A 18 -26.27 -2.59 -16.59
C ASP A 18 -27.71 -2.31 -17.01
N ALA A 19 -27.95 -1.80 -18.22
CA ALA A 19 -29.28 -1.70 -18.81
C ALA A 19 -29.90 -3.09 -19.02
N LYS A 20 -29.15 -4.08 -19.52
CA LYS A 20 -29.63 -5.48 -19.63
C LYS A 20 -29.95 -6.08 -18.26
N ARG A 21 -29.11 -5.84 -17.24
CA ARG A 21 -29.37 -6.27 -15.86
C ARG A 21 -30.59 -5.60 -15.27
N MET A 22 -30.77 -4.31 -15.48
CA MET A 22 -31.91 -3.54 -15.00
C MET A 22 -33.21 -3.93 -15.70
N VAL A 23 -33.17 -4.19 -17.01
CA VAL A 23 -34.30 -4.73 -17.78
C VAL A 23 -34.64 -6.14 -17.30
N ASN A 24 -33.66 -7.02 -17.12
CA ASN A 24 -33.90 -8.34 -16.55
C ASN A 24 -34.44 -8.25 -15.12
N SER A 25 -33.95 -7.33 -14.29
CA SER A 25 -34.45 -7.11 -12.93
C SER A 25 -35.89 -6.58 -12.93
N LEU A 26 -36.24 -5.65 -13.81
CA LEU A 26 -37.62 -5.13 -13.96
C LEU A 26 -38.58 -6.21 -14.46
N ILE A 27 -38.11 -7.11 -15.34
CA ILE A 27 -38.89 -8.26 -15.83
C ILE A 27 -39.07 -9.31 -14.71
N ILE A 28 -38.04 -9.56 -13.89
CA ILE A 28 -38.06 -10.53 -12.78
C ILE A 28 -38.79 -9.99 -11.53
N GLU A 29 -38.74 -8.69 -11.24
CA GLU A 29 -39.44 -8.12 -10.08
C GLU A 29 -40.96 -8.00 -10.34
N ASN A 30 -41.39 -7.74 -11.58
CA ASN A 30 -42.79 -7.83 -11.94
C ASN A 30 -43.35 -9.27 -11.77
N SER A 31 -42.55 -10.30 -12.02
CA SER A 31 -42.98 -11.70 -11.87
C SER A 31 -43.11 -12.15 -10.41
N SER A 32 -42.42 -11.51 -9.47
CA SER A 32 -42.51 -11.81 -8.03
C SER A 32 -43.66 -11.08 -7.33
N LEU A 33 -44.16 -9.98 -7.90
CA LEU A 33 -45.38 -9.29 -7.45
C LEU A 33 -46.67 -9.93 -8.01
N PHE A 34 -46.59 -10.66 -9.11
CA PHE A 34 -47.74 -11.32 -9.76
C PHE A 34 -47.44 -12.79 -10.12
N PRO A 35 -47.51 -13.72 -9.16
CA PRO A 35 -47.08 -15.13 -9.31
C PRO A 35 -47.94 -15.98 -10.26
N HIS A 36 -48.91 -15.40 -10.97
CA HIS A 36 -49.80 -16.10 -11.89
C HIS A 36 -49.69 -15.65 -13.36
N GLU A 37 -48.83 -14.69 -13.70
CA GLU A 37 -48.55 -14.35 -15.09
C GLU A 37 -47.28 -15.05 -15.60
N PRO A 38 -47.29 -15.61 -16.83
CA PRO A 38 -46.12 -16.27 -17.40
C PRO A 38 -44.97 -15.28 -17.56
N LEU A 39 -43.76 -15.74 -17.20
CA LEU A 39 -42.49 -15.04 -17.42
C LEU A 39 -42.50 -14.36 -18.79
N LEU A 40 -42.38 -13.02 -18.83
CA LEU A 40 -42.17 -12.36 -20.12
C LEU A 40 -40.80 -12.82 -20.66
N PRO A 41 -40.75 -13.40 -21.86
CA PRO A 41 -39.49 -13.83 -22.45
C PRO A 41 -38.57 -12.62 -22.61
N ALA A 42 -37.27 -12.83 -22.39
CA ALA A 42 -36.27 -11.81 -22.68
C ALA A 42 -36.47 -11.30 -24.12
N PRO A 43 -36.33 -10.00 -24.38
CA PRO A 43 -36.74 -9.39 -25.66
C PRO A 43 -36.01 -9.98 -26.89
N PHE A 44 -34.89 -10.69 -26.69
CA PHE A 44 -34.24 -11.49 -27.72
C PHE A 44 -33.91 -12.88 -27.14
N GLN A 45 -34.60 -13.91 -27.63
CA GLN A 45 -34.36 -15.30 -27.24
C GLN A 45 -34.14 -16.17 -28.47
N SER A 46 -32.97 -16.79 -28.54
CA SER A 46 -32.65 -17.90 -29.46
C SER A 46 -31.70 -18.87 -28.75
N GLN A 47 -31.66 -20.12 -29.20
CA GLN A 47 -30.65 -21.09 -28.75
C GLN A 47 -29.28 -20.84 -29.39
N ASP A 48 -29.21 -20.06 -30.47
CA ASP A 48 -27.96 -19.67 -31.14
C ASP A 48 -27.52 -18.27 -30.72
N LYS A 49 -26.32 -18.17 -30.11
CA LYS A 49 -25.70 -16.91 -29.70
C LYS A 49 -25.56 -15.91 -30.85
N ASN A 50 -25.24 -16.38 -32.06
CA ASN A 50 -25.10 -15.51 -33.22
C ASN A 50 -26.43 -14.91 -33.66
N GLU A 51 -27.52 -15.63 -33.43
CA GLU A 51 -28.87 -15.16 -33.74
C GLU A 51 -29.33 -14.13 -32.71
N ILE A 52 -29.04 -14.35 -31.42
CA ILE A 52 -29.26 -13.35 -30.35
C ILE A 52 -28.52 -12.04 -30.64
N ASP A 53 -27.26 -12.13 -31.08
CA ASP A 53 -26.45 -10.96 -31.43
C ASP A 53 -27.03 -10.22 -32.64
N LYS A 54 -27.45 -10.96 -33.69
CA LYS A 54 -28.15 -10.38 -34.83
C LYS A 54 -29.44 -9.68 -34.41
N MET A 55 -30.31 -10.35 -33.64
CA MET A 55 -31.56 -9.76 -33.16
C MET A 55 -31.32 -8.48 -32.35
N THR A 56 -30.33 -8.47 -31.45
CA THR A 56 -29.93 -7.28 -30.68
C THR A 56 -29.47 -6.12 -31.57
N LEU A 57 -28.86 -6.40 -32.72
CA LEU A 57 -28.35 -5.39 -33.64
C LEU A 57 -29.40 -4.89 -34.64
N THR A 58 -30.32 -5.76 -35.08
CA THR A 58 -31.17 -5.51 -36.24
C THR A 58 -32.66 -5.46 -35.95
N GLN A 59 -33.15 -6.14 -34.91
CA GLN A 59 -34.59 -6.28 -34.66
C GLN A 59 -35.11 -5.22 -33.68
N ASP A 60 -36.20 -4.56 -34.06
CA ASP A 60 -36.88 -3.60 -33.18
C ASP A 60 -37.58 -4.35 -32.05
N ILE A 61 -37.61 -3.76 -30.86
CA ILE A 61 -38.12 -4.43 -29.68
C ILE A 61 -39.63 -4.27 -29.66
N GLU A 62 -40.33 -5.40 -29.77
CA GLU A 62 -41.78 -5.46 -29.60
C GLU A 62 -42.09 -5.74 -28.14
N LEU A 63 -42.56 -4.72 -27.42
CA LEU A 63 -43.05 -4.87 -26.05
C LEU A 63 -44.54 -5.24 -26.09
N PRO A 64 -45.00 -6.27 -25.36
CA PRO A 64 -46.41 -6.63 -25.29
C PRO A 64 -47.31 -5.44 -24.91
N ASP A 65 -48.51 -5.41 -25.48
CA ASP A 65 -49.51 -4.38 -25.18
C ASP A 65 -50.10 -4.53 -23.77
N GLN A 66 -50.16 -5.77 -23.26
CA GLN A 66 -50.68 -6.14 -21.95
C GLN A 66 -49.52 -6.32 -20.95
N GLY A 67 -49.74 -5.97 -19.68
CA GLY A 67 -48.78 -6.15 -18.58
C GLY A 67 -47.87 -4.97 -18.28
N PHE A 68 -47.82 -3.92 -19.12
CA PHE A 68 -47.00 -2.73 -18.88
C PHE A 68 -47.82 -1.44 -18.80
N THR A 69 -47.56 -0.64 -17.76
CA THR A 69 -47.98 0.76 -17.71
C THR A 69 -47.25 1.57 -18.80
N THR A 70 -47.86 2.67 -19.27
CA THR A 70 -47.26 3.55 -20.29
C THR A 70 -45.88 4.04 -19.89
N GLU A 71 -45.68 4.40 -18.62
CA GLU A 71 -44.40 4.87 -18.08
C GLU A 71 -43.33 3.78 -18.06
N CYS A 72 -43.74 2.52 -17.84
CA CYS A 72 -42.82 1.37 -17.89
C CYS A 72 -42.37 1.08 -19.32
N ARG A 73 -43.30 1.16 -20.28
CA ARG A 73 -42.98 1.00 -21.71
C ARG A 73 -42.01 2.08 -22.19
N ASP A 74 -42.29 3.34 -21.87
CA ASP A 74 -41.42 4.47 -22.21
C ASP A 74 -40.01 4.32 -21.59
N LEU A 75 -39.94 3.86 -20.34
CA LEU A 75 -38.67 3.57 -19.68
C LEU A 75 -37.88 2.50 -20.44
N LEU A 76 -38.52 1.38 -20.78
CA LEU A 76 -37.90 0.25 -21.47
C LEU A 76 -37.44 0.66 -22.87
N GLU A 77 -38.27 1.37 -23.64
CA GLU A 77 -37.91 1.88 -24.97
C GLU A 77 -36.70 2.82 -24.90
N GLY A 78 -36.66 3.69 -23.89
CA GLY A 78 -35.53 4.61 -23.66
C GLY A 78 -34.24 3.88 -23.31
N LEU A 79 -34.29 2.90 -22.42
CA LEU A 79 -33.13 2.10 -22.00
C LEU A 79 -32.62 1.18 -23.12
N LEU A 80 -33.52 0.70 -23.98
CA LEU A 80 -33.22 -0.28 -25.01
C LEU A 80 -32.93 0.33 -26.39
N LYS A 81 -32.86 1.67 -26.51
CA LYS A 81 -32.39 2.32 -27.76
C LYS A 81 -31.04 1.77 -28.19
N ARG A 82 -30.91 1.42 -29.47
CA ARG A 82 -29.65 0.90 -30.05
C ARG A 82 -28.56 1.97 -30.06
N SER A 83 -28.92 3.18 -30.51
CA SER A 83 -28.03 4.34 -30.51
C SER A 83 -27.69 4.77 -29.07
N VAL A 84 -26.40 4.86 -28.75
CA VAL A 84 -25.94 5.30 -27.42
C VAL A 84 -26.36 6.75 -27.16
N HIS A 85 -26.29 7.62 -28.17
CA HIS A 85 -26.66 9.03 -28.05
C HIS A 85 -28.15 9.24 -27.75
N GLU A 86 -28.98 8.26 -28.08
CA GLU A 86 -30.42 8.28 -27.81
C GLU A 86 -30.81 7.45 -26.59
N ARG A 87 -29.91 6.62 -26.06
CA ARG A 87 -30.20 5.74 -24.92
C ARG A 87 -30.33 6.54 -23.63
N LEU A 88 -31.38 6.27 -22.88
CA LEU A 88 -31.59 6.84 -21.54
C LEU A 88 -30.43 6.43 -20.63
N GLY A 89 -29.82 7.42 -19.95
CA GLY A 89 -28.64 7.23 -19.12
C GLY A 89 -27.30 7.48 -19.83
N CYS A 90 -27.34 7.76 -21.13
CA CYS A 90 -26.15 7.97 -21.96
C CYS A 90 -26.08 9.37 -22.59
N ARG A 91 -27.01 10.29 -22.26
CA ARG A 91 -27.12 11.62 -22.88
C ARG A 91 -26.36 12.71 -22.10
N GLY A 92 -25.38 12.30 -21.30
CA GLY A 92 -24.44 13.16 -20.59
C GLY A 92 -24.69 13.32 -19.09
N ARG A 93 -25.86 12.96 -18.54
CA ARG A 93 -26.16 13.04 -17.10
C ARG A 93 -26.22 11.68 -16.40
N GLY A 94 -25.93 10.60 -17.11
CA GLY A 94 -25.78 9.27 -16.51
C GLY A 94 -27.06 8.79 -15.83
N ALA A 95 -26.92 8.17 -14.66
CA ALA A 95 -28.03 7.62 -13.89
C ALA A 95 -29.12 8.65 -13.55
N GLU A 96 -28.81 9.95 -13.53
CA GLU A 96 -29.81 11.00 -13.26
C GLU A 96 -30.94 11.02 -14.29
N GLU A 97 -30.64 10.71 -15.56
CA GLU A 97 -31.65 10.62 -16.62
C GLU A 97 -32.66 9.51 -16.33
N VAL A 98 -32.18 8.40 -15.76
CA VAL A 98 -33.02 7.27 -15.37
C VAL A 98 -33.81 7.60 -14.10
N ARG A 99 -33.15 8.21 -13.10
CA ARG A 99 -33.77 8.58 -11.81
C ARG A 99 -34.91 9.59 -11.94
N THR A 100 -34.86 10.45 -12.95
CA THR A 100 -35.86 11.49 -13.23
C THR A 100 -36.99 11.04 -14.16
N HIS A 101 -36.94 9.78 -14.62
CA HIS A 101 -37.96 9.22 -15.49
C HIS A 101 -39.34 9.15 -14.81
N PRO A 102 -40.46 9.42 -15.52
CA PRO A 102 -41.81 9.35 -14.95
C PRO A 102 -42.16 8.03 -14.26
N PHE A 103 -41.58 6.91 -14.70
CA PHE A 103 -41.74 5.60 -14.05
C PHE A 103 -41.33 5.61 -12.57
N PHE A 104 -40.31 6.38 -12.19
CA PHE A 104 -39.84 6.51 -10.80
C PHE A 104 -40.46 7.72 -10.09
N LYS A 105 -41.54 8.30 -10.62
CA LYS A 105 -42.22 9.43 -9.98
C LYS A 105 -42.72 9.01 -8.59
N GLY A 106 -42.30 9.77 -7.58
CA GLY A 106 -42.63 9.49 -6.17
C GLY A 106 -41.57 8.68 -5.43
N VAL A 107 -40.51 8.20 -6.11
CA VAL A 107 -39.36 7.59 -5.45
C VAL A 107 -38.47 8.67 -4.86
N ASP A 108 -38.27 8.63 -3.55
CA ASP A 108 -37.24 9.42 -2.89
C ASP A 108 -35.90 8.66 -2.91
N TRP A 109 -35.01 9.09 -3.81
CA TRP A 109 -33.69 8.47 -3.99
C TRP A 109 -32.78 8.60 -2.77
N GLN A 110 -33.01 9.58 -1.88
CA GLN A 110 -32.28 9.69 -0.62
C GLN A 110 -32.71 8.57 0.35
N VAL A 111 -34.01 8.25 0.40
CA VAL A 111 -34.54 7.15 1.20
C VAL A 111 -34.06 5.80 0.65
N VAL A 112 -33.96 5.65 -0.68
CA VAL A 112 -33.36 4.47 -1.34
C VAL A 112 -31.89 4.32 -0.93
N TYR A 113 -31.08 5.38 -1.05
CA TYR A 113 -29.66 5.35 -0.71
C TYR A 113 -29.42 4.96 0.76
N LEU A 114 -30.22 5.51 1.67
CA LEU A 114 -30.19 5.19 3.09
C LEU A 114 -30.81 3.82 3.44
N ARG A 115 -31.27 3.06 2.44
CA ARG A 115 -31.91 1.73 2.59
C ARG A 115 -33.10 1.75 3.54
N ARG A 116 -33.92 2.80 3.47
CA ARG A 116 -35.09 3.02 4.34
C ARG A 116 -36.42 2.65 3.68
N MET A 117 -36.43 2.34 2.39
CA MET A 117 -37.61 1.77 1.75
C MET A 117 -37.79 0.32 2.21
N THR A 118 -39.04 -0.07 2.48
CA THR A 118 -39.35 -1.46 2.83
C THR A 118 -39.16 -2.33 1.57
N PRO A 119 -38.31 -3.37 1.62
CA PRO A 119 -38.17 -4.29 0.50
C PRO A 119 -39.51 -4.97 0.18
N PRO A 120 -39.86 -5.18 -1.11
CA PRO A 120 -41.11 -5.84 -1.50
C PRO A 120 -41.17 -7.30 -1.06
N LEU A 121 -40.02 -7.94 -0.87
CA LEU A 121 -39.88 -9.31 -0.36
C LEU A 121 -38.88 -9.33 0.79
N ILE A 122 -39.30 -9.84 1.95
CA ILE A 122 -38.42 -10.14 3.08
C ILE A 122 -38.25 -11.65 3.12
N PRO A 123 -37.06 -12.19 2.80
CA PRO A 123 -36.83 -13.64 2.81
C PRO A 123 -37.14 -14.25 4.18
N PRO A 124 -37.86 -15.39 4.25
CA PRO A 124 -38.05 -16.11 5.50
C PRO A 124 -36.71 -16.52 6.12
N ARG A 125 -36.63 -16.47 7.45
CA ARG A 125 -35.42 -16.89 8.15
C ARG A 125 -35.16 -18.38 7.92
N GLY A 126 -33.99 -18.71 7.41
CA GLY A 126 -33.56 -20.08 7.15
C GLY A 126 -33.83 -20.58 5.72
N GLU A 127 -34.51 -19.80 4.88
CA GLU A 127 -34.63 -20.08 3.45
C GLU A 127 -33.45 -19.47 2.69
N VAL A 128 -32.76 -20.31 1.93
CA VAL A 128 -31.72 -19.91 0.98
C VAL A 128 -32.34 -19.84 -0.41
N ASN A 129 -32.51 -18.63 -0.93
CA ASN A 129 -32.91 -18.39 -2.33
C ASN A 129 -31.70 -18.54 -3.27
N ALA A 130 -30.95 -19.62 -3.11
CA ALA A 130 -29.86 -20.03 -3.99
C ALA A 130 -30.23 -21.39 -4.60
N ALA A 131 -29.71 -21.69 -5.78
CA ALA A 131 -29.77 -23.06 -6.31
C ALA A 131 -29.18 -24.01 -5.25
N ASP A 132 -29.82 -25.15 -5.01
CA ASP A 132 -29.28 -26.14 -4.08
C ASP A 132 -27.88 -26.54 -4.58
N ALA A 133 -26.96 -26.86 -3.66
CA ALA A 133 -25.67 -27.42 -4.05
C ALA A 133 -25.85 -28.65 -4.96
N PHE A 134 -26.95 -29.39 -4.83
CA PHE A 134 -27.32 -30.48 -5.74
C PHE A 134 -27.72 -30.02 -7.17
N ASP A 135 -28.24 -28.80 -7.34
CA ASP A 135 -28.66 -28.24 -8.63
C ASP A 135 -27.52 -27.56 -9.40
N ILE A 136 -26.43 -27.20 -8.72
CA ILE A 136 -25.25 -26.55 -9.32
C ILE A 136 -24.44 -27.54 -10.19
N GLY A 137 -24.66 -28.84 -10.01
CA GLY A 137 -23.89 -29.91 -10.63
C GLY A 137 -22.57 -30.16 -9.90
N ASN A 138 -22.03 -31.37 -10.03
CA ASN A 138 -20.70 -31.68 -9.51
C ASN A 138 -19.66 -31.12 -10.46
N PHE A 139 -18.72 -30.34 -9.93
CA PHE A 139 -17.48 -30.05 -10.62
C PHE A 139 -16.69 -31.37 -10.72
N ASP A 140 -16.19 -31.70 -11.92
CA ASP A 140 -15.42 -32.92 -12.11
C ASP A 140 -14.03 -32.75 -11.49
N ASP A 141 -13.81 -33.40 -10.35
CA ASP A 141 -12.52 -33.39 -9.65
C ASP A 141 -11.39 -33.91 -10.55
N ASP A 142 -11.67 -34.76 -11.54
CA ASP A 142 -10.66 -35.26 -12.48
C ASP A 142 -10.21 -34.17 -13.49
N GLU A 143 -10.98 -33.09 -13.71
CA GLU A 143 -10.55 -31.95 -14.55
C GLU A 143 -9.40 -31.15 -13.92
N VAL A 144 -9.35 -31.08 -12.59
CA VAL A 144 -8.32 -30.33 -11.85
C VAL A 144 -7.19 -31.23 -11.33
N LYS A 145 -7.36 -32.54 -11.41
CA LYS A 145 -6.41 -33.52 -10.89
C LYS A 145 -5.17 -33.57 -11.77
N GLY A 146 -4.01 -33.33 -11.16
CA GLY A 146 -2.72 -33.33 -11.85
C GLY A 146 -2.29 -31.94 -12.34
N VAL A 147 -3.11 -30.90 -12.16
CA VAL A 147 -2.67 -29.51 -12.32
C VAL A 147 -1.65 -29.19 -11.22
N LYS A 148 -0.45 -28.79 -11.64
CA LYS A 148 0.62 -28.34 -10.74
C LYS A 148 0.85 -26.86 -10.95
N LEU A 149 0.76 -26.09 -9.87
CA LEU A 149 1.07 -24.67 -9.90
C LEU A 149 2.59 -24.49 -10.03
N ALA A 150 3.01 -23.82 -11.10
CA ALA A 150 4.38 -23.40 -11.28
C ALA A 150 4.67 -22.12 -10.48
N GLU A 151 5.95 -21.79 -10.29
CA GLU A 151 6.37 -20.54 -9.64
C GLU A 151 5.86 -19.30 -10.39
N THR A 152 5.79 -19.37 -11.72
CA THR A 152 5.20 -18.32 -12.57
C THR A 152 3.72 -18.08 -12.30
N ASP A 153 2.99 -19.09 -11.80
CA ASP A 153 1.58 -18.93 -11.43
C ASP A 153 1.47 -18.15 -10.12
N ALA A 154 2.36 -18.43 -9.16
CA ALA A 154 2.42 -17.68 -7.90
C ALA A 154 2.77 -16.20 -8.14
N ASP A 155 3.65 -15.92 -9.11
CA ASP A 155 4.01 -14.54 -9.49
C ASP A 155 2.82 -13.71 -9.97
N MET A 156 1.79 -14.32 -10.57
CA MET A 156 0.56 -13.63 -10.95
C MET A 156 -0.22 -13.11 -9.74
N TYR A 157 -0.11 -13.80 -8.60
CA TYR A 157 -0.82 -13.48 -7.35
C TYR A 157 0.02 -12.71 -6.34
N LYS A 158 1.25 -12.30 -6.68
CA LYS A 158 2.15 -11.58 -5.76
C LYS A 158 1.53 -10.30 -5.17
N ASN A 159 0.65 -9.64 -5.93
CA ASN A 159 -0.05 -8.41 -5.53
C ASN A 159 -1.54 -8.65 -5.22
N PHE A 160 -1.94 -9.89 -4.98
CA PHE A 160 -3.33 -10.25 -4.71
C PHE A 160 -3.79 -9.77 -3.33
N ASN A 161 -2.90 -9.86 -2.34
CA ASN A 161 -3.21 -9.45 -0.97
C ASN A 161 -3.32 -7.93 -0.88
N ILE A 162 -4.52 -7.45 -0.56
CA ILE A 162 -4.80 -6.02 -0.35
C ILE A 162 -5.55 -5.82 0.96
N THR A 163 -5.28 -4.69 1.61
CA THR A 163 -6.05 -4.22 2.77
C THR A 163 -6.61 -2.84 2.43
N ILE A 164 -7.94 -2.72 2.44
CA ILE A 164 -8.62 -1.45 2.17
C ILE A 164 -8.66 -0.68 3.49
N SER A 165 -7.78 0.31 3.62
CA SER A 165 -7.58 1.07 4.86
C SER A 165 -8.88 1.61 5.47
N GLU A 166 -9.75 2.22 4.66
CA GLU A 166 -11.06 2.74 5.14
C GLU A 166 -11.95 1.64 5.72
N ARG A 167 -12.03 0.47 5.07
CA ARG A 167 -12.84 -0.65 5.55
C ARG A 167 -12.32 -1.20 6.86
N TRP A 168 -11.01 -1.40 6.95
CA TRP A 168 -10.36 -1.87 8.16
C TRP A 168 -10.53 -0.88 9.32
N GLN A 169 -10.30 0.42 9.07
CA GLN A 169 -10.47 1.44 10.11
C GLN A 169 -11.92 1.53 10.59
N ASN A 170 -12.90 1.48 9.68
CA ASN A 170 -14.32 1.48 10.07
C ASN A 170 -14.69 0.24 10.88
N GLU A 171 -14.23 -0.95 10.47
CA GLU A 171 -14.44 -2.19 11.22
C GLU A 171 -13.86 -2.09 12.64
N ILE A 172 -12.61 -1.62 12.77
CA ILE A 172 -11.96 -1.44 14.07
C ILE A 172 -12.65 -0.39 14.93
N ALA A 173 -13.02 0.76 14.34
CA ALA A 173 -13.72 1.84 15.02
C ALA A 173 -15.07 1.41 15.58
N GLU A 174 -15.82 0.59 14.85
CA GLU A 174 -17.14 0.11 15.26
C GLU A 174 -17.11 -1.06 16.24
N THR A 175 -15.95 -1.74 16.40
CA THR A 175 -15.86 -2.98 17.18
C THR A 175 -14.97 -2.89 18.41
N VAL A 176 -13.67 -2.57 18.25
CA VAL A 176 -12.65 -2.81 19.30
C VAL A 176 -11.84 -1.57 19.66
N PHE A 177 -11.91 -0.50 18.88
CA PHE A 177 -11.03 0.67 19.01
C PHE A 177 -10.97 1.23 20.43
N ASP A 178 -12.13 1.52 21.03
CA ASP A 178 -12.19 2.12 22.37
C ASP A 178 -11.63 1.18 23.45
N VAL A 179 -11.95 -0.11 23.38
CA VAL A 179 -11.53 -1.10 24.38
C VAL A 179 -10.01 -1.32 24.32
N VAL A 180 -9.47 -1.49 23.11
CA VAL A 180 -8.04 -1.70 22.89
C VAL A 180 -7.24 -0.49 23.33
N ASN A 181 -7.69 0.73 23.01
CA ASN A 181 -7.00 1.95 23.41
C ASN A 181 -7.01 2.14 24.93
N GLN A 182 -8.14 1.91 25.60
CA GLN A 182 -8.21 2.00 27.06
C GLN A 182 -7.24 1.02 27.75
N ASP A 183 -7.10 -0.19 27.21
CA ASP A 183 -6.19 -1.19 27.78
C ASP A 183 -4.73 -0.86 27.47
N ALA A 184 -4.43 -0.32 26.28
CA ALA A 184 -3.11 0.19 25.94
C ALA A 184 -2.70 1.35 26.88
N ASP A 185 -3.59 2.32 27.11
CA ASP A 185 -3.36 3.45 28.02
C ASP A 185 -3.06 2.99 29.45
N LYS A 186 -3.83 2.02 29.97
CA LYS A 186 -3.58 1.44 31.30
C LYS A 186 -2.21 0.78 31.39
N ILE A 187 -1.78 0.06 30.34
CA ILE A 187 -0.47 -0.58 30.28
C ILE A 187 0.65 0.48 30.24
N GLU A 188 0.47 1.53 29.43
CA GLU A 188 1.46 2.59 29.28
C GLU A 188 1.63 3.38 30.58
N MET A 189 0.54 3.74 31.26
CA MET A 189 0.58 4.41 32.58
C MET A 189 1.33 3.56 33.61
N LYS A 190 1.11 2.23 33.63
CA LYS A 190 1.86 1.31 34.49
C LYS A 190 3.35 1.29 34.15
N LYS A 191 3.74 1.33 32.87
CA LYS A 191 5.16 1.39 32.45
C LYS A 191 5.82 2.72 32.81
N LYS A 192 5.16 3.84 32.55
CA LYS A 192 5.63 5.19 32.91
C LYS A 192 5.85 5.33 34.42
N SER A 193 4.98 4.74 35.25
CA SER A 193 5.16 4.73 36.71
C SER A 193 6.43 3.99 37.18
N LYS A 194 6.95 3.04 36.39
CA LYS A 194 8.17 2.27 36.69
C LYS A 194 9.45 2.84 36.06
N GLN A 195 9.36 3.69 35.03
CA GLN A 195 10.49 4.06 34.15
C GLN A 195 10.87 5.56 34.19
N LYS A 196 10.32 6.33 35.14
CA LYS A 196 10.30 7.80 35.20
C LYS A 196 11.67 8.53 35.29
N ALA A 197 12.82 7.86 35.17
CA ALA A 197 14.12 8.48 35.48
C ALA A 197 15.21 8.41 34.39
N LYS A 198 15.04 7.72 33.25
CA LYS A 198 16.20 7.45 32.36
C LYS A 198 16.08 7.80 30.87
N LEU A 199 14.88 8.11 30.35
CA LEU A 199 14.68 8.32 28.91
C LEU A 199 14.35 9.77 28.51
N THR A 200 13.58 10.49 29.33
CA THR A 200 12.99 11.79 28.96
C THR A 200 13.96 12.98 28.99
N ALA A 201 15.18 12.82 29.48
CA ALA A 201 16.15 13.91 29.57
C ALA A 201 16.95 14.13 28.26
N ASP A 202 17.05 13.10 27.41
CA ASP A 202 17.93 13.10 26.23
C ASP A 202 17.25 13.59 24.94
N GLU A 203 15.91 13.62 24.86
CA GLU A 203 15.22 13.79 23.57
C GLU A 203 15.11 15.24 23.09
N LYS A 204 15.19 16.24 23.98
CA LYS A 204 14.83 17.62 23.63
C LYS A 204 15.92 18.40 22.88
N ASP A 205 17.18 17.97 22.98
CA ASP A 205 18.35 18.63 22.37
C ASP A 205 19.26 17.67 21.58
N SER A 206 18.76 16.47 21.23
CA SER A 206 19.57 15.43 20.60
C SER A 206 19.33 15.32 19.09
N ASP A 207 20.41 15.17 18.32
CA ASP A 207 20.43 14.98 16.86
C ASP A 207 20.11 13.54 16.43
N VAL A 208 19.24 12.85 17.17
CA VAL A 208 18.85 11.45 16.85
C VAL A 208 18.01 11.43 15.57
N ILE A 209 18.37 10.56 14.64
CA ILE A 209 17.66 10.32 13.38
C ILE A 209 16.50 9.34 13.61
N VAL A 210 16.77 8.20 14.24
CA VAL A 210 15.78 7.17 14.57
C VAL A 210 16.20 6.44 15.84
N HIS A 211 15.24 6.07 16.68
CA HIS A 211 15.47 5.26 17.87
C HIS A 211 14.31 4.32 18.13
N GLY A 212 14.57 3.23 18.83
CA GLY A 212 13.56 2.23 19.12
C GLY A 212 14.12 0.84 19.33
N TYR A 213 13.23 -0.11 19.57
CA TYR A 213 13.61 -1.51 19.73
C TYR A 213 13.93 -2.15 18.37
N ILE A 214 15.03 -2.89 18.33
CA ILE A 214 15.48 -3.65 17.16
C ILE A 214 16.16 -4.93 17.62
N LYS A 215 16.08 -6.00 16.83
CA LYS A 215 16.75 -7.27 17.16
C LYS A 215 18.12 -7.32 16.49
N LYS A 216 19.18 -7.53 17.28
CA LYS A 216 20.53 -7.81 16.77
C LYS A 216 20.78 -9.31 16.82
N LEU A 217 21.31 -9.87 15.73
CA LEU A 217 21.80 -11.26 15.76
C LEU A 217 23.04 -11.31 16.64
N GLY A 218 23.06 -12.25 17.59
CA GLY A 218 24.21 -12.41 18.47
C GLY A 218 25.50 -12.76 17.71
N GLY A 219 26.63 -12.56 18.40
CA GLY A 219 27.97 -12.77 17.84
C GLY A 219 28.29 -14.25 17.54
N PRO A 220 29.56 -14.57 17.20
CA PRO A 220 29.98 -15.90 16.73
C PRO A 220 29.60 -17.06 17.64
N PHE A 221 29.42 -16.81 18.94
CA PHE A 221 29.12 -17.81 19.96
C PHE A 221 27.63 -17.92 20.32
N THR A 222 26.80 -16.95 19.93
CA THR A 222 25.37 -16.92 20.25
C THR A 222 24.59 -16.62 18.98
N SER A 223 24.00 -17.64 18.36
CA SER A 223 23.29 -17.44 17.10
C SER A 223 21.83 -16.98 17.28
N ALA A 224 21.43 -16.54 18.49
CA ALA A 224 20.07 -16.11 18.79
C ALA A 224 19.87 -14.61 18.53
N TRP A 225 18.63 -14.24 18.17
CA TRP A 225 18.21 -12.85 18.11
C TRP A 225 18.08 -12.26 19.51
N GLN A 226 18.64 -11.08 19.72
CA GLN A 226 18.54 -10.36 20.98
C GLN A 226 17.86 -9.01 20.78
N THR A 227 16.82 -8.73 21.54
CA THR A 227 16.18 -7.41 21.57
C THR A 227 17.18 -6.40 22.14
N LYS A 228 17.38 -5.31 21.41
CA LYS A 228 18.21 -4.16 21.79
C LYS A 228 17.41 -2.89 21.60
N TYR A 229 17.86 -1.81 22.23
CA TYR A 229 17.33 -0.48 21.97
C TYR A 229 18.40 0.30 21.19
N GLY A 230 18.09 0.67 19.95
CA GLY A 230 19.00 1.40 19.08
C GLY A 230 18.74 2.90 19.14
N LYS A 231 19.80 3.71 19.04
CA LYS A 231 19.73 5.14 18.72
C LYS A 231 20.68 5.45 17.56
N LEU A 232 20.15 5.91 16.44
CA LEU A 232 20.94 6.34 15.29
C LEU A 232 21.17 7.83 15.33
N TYR A 233 22.42 8.23 15.18
CA TYR A 233 22.88 9.60 15.04
C TYR A 233 23.56 9.78 13.67
N PRO A 234 23.76 11.02 13.19
CA PRO A 234 24.51 11.29 11.96
C PRO A 234 25.93 10.71 11.96
N SER A 235 26.57 10.62 13.13
CA SER A 235 27.97 10.20 13.29
C SER A 235 28.16 8.80 13.86
N ARG A 236 27.14 8.22 14.49
CA ARG A 236 27.27 6.95 15.21
C ARG A 236 25.93 6.23 15.37
N PHE A 237 26.00 4.94 15.62
CA PHE A 237 24.88 4.10 16.00
C PHE A 237 25.16 3.51 17.38
N GLU A 238 24.25 3.76 18.31
CA GLU A 238 24.35 3.29 19.70
C GLU A 238 23.38 2.15 19.93
N ILE A 239 23.87 1.03 20.47
CA ILE A 239 23.07 -0.17 20.72
C ILE A 239 23.08 -0.46 22.23
N TYR A 240 21.93 -0.29 22.85
CA TYR A 240 21.72 -0.53 24.27
C TYR A 240 21.16 -1.93 24.51
N ALA A 241 21.47 -2.50 25.68
CA ALA A 241 20.76 -3.67 26.18
C ALA A 241 19.27 -3.34 26.38
N GLU A 242 18.40 -4.37 26.31
CA GLU A 242 16.94 -4.21 26.43
C GLU A 242 16.50 -3.48 27.70
N ASN A 243 17.20 -3.70 28.82
CA ASN A 243 16.94 -3.05 30.10
C ASN A 243 17.54 -1.63 30.22
N LEU A 244 18.18 -1.12 29.16
CA LEU A 244 18.90 0.17 29.14
C LEU A 244 19.95 0.29 30.26
N GLY A 245 20.45 -0.85 30.73
CA GLY A 245 21.52 -0.95 31.71
C GLY A 245 22.87 -1.11 31.03
N GLY A 246 23.92 -0.52 31.62
CA GLY A 246 25.29 -0.59 31.09
C GLY A 246 25.60 0.49 30.05
N LYS A 247 26.84 0.46 29.56
CA LYS A 247 27.34 1.34 28.48
C LYS A 247 26.84 0.80 27.13
N PRO A 248 26.34 1.65 26.21
CA PRO A 248 25.96 1.20 24.88
C PRO A 248 27.16 0.69 24.11
N ASP A 249 26.91 -0.26 23.22
CA ASP A 249 27.83 -0.61 22.15
C ASP A 249 27.78 0.49 21.09
N LEU A 250 28.94 1.06 20.75
CA LEU A 250 29.05 2.27 19.93
C LEU A 250 29.72 1.90 18.61
N VAL A 251 29.00 2.14 17.51
CA VAL A 251 29.48 1.93 16.15
C VAL A 251 29.53 3.28 15.45
N PHE A 252 30.72 3.78 15.15
CA PHE A 252 30.86 5.03 14.42
C PHE A 252 30.66 4.82 12.91
N MET A 253 30.13 5.83 12.22
CA MET A 253 29.82 5.72 10.79
C MET A 253 31.07 5.48 9.92
N ASP A 254 32.25 5.91 10.38
CA ASP A 254 33.52 5.67 9.70
C ASP A 254 34.03 4.22 9.84
N GLN A 255 33.59 3.50 10.87
CA GLN A 255 33.87 2.07 11.08
C GLN A 255 33.04 1.17 10.16
N ILE A 256 31.92 1.68 9.66
CA ILE A 256 31.05 0.96 8.73
C ILE A 256 31.67 1.01 7.33
N GLU A 257 31.95 -0.15 6.77
CA GLU A 257 32.38 -0.29 5.39
C GLU A 257 31.18 -0.17 4.44
N GLU A 258 30.11 -0.90 4.73
CA GLU A 258 28.94 -0.98 3.87
C GLU A 258 27.67 -1.29 4.67
N VAL A 259 26.55 -0.72 4.25
CA VAL A 259 25.20 -1.15 4.64
C VAL A 259 24.52 -1.76 3.42
N SER A 260 23.98 -2.98 3.54
CA SER A 260 23.40 -3.73 2.42
C SER A 260 22.39 -2.89 1.62
N ALA A 261 22.50 -2.94 0.29
CA ALA A 261 21.63 -2.18 -0.60
C ALA A 261 20.16 -2.58 -0.44
N ASP A 262 19.90 -3.88 -0.32
CA ASP A 262 18.58 -4.46 -0.07
C ASP A 262 18.56 -5.20 1.27
N LEU A 263 17.35 -5.48 1.76
CA LEU A 263 17.16 -6.38 2.90
C LEU A 263 17.56 -7.80 2.50
N GLN A 264 18.34 -8.48 3.33
CA GLN A 264 18.80 -9.84 3.08
C GLN A 264 18.02 -10.83 3.94
N GLN A 265 17.71 -12.00 3.40
CA GLN A 265 17.12 -13.10 4.16
C GLN A 265 18.19 -13.75 5.04
N VAL A 266 18.04 -13.61 6.36
CA VAL A 266 18.94 -14.20 7.36
C VAL A 266 18.10 -14.94 8.39
N LYS A 267 18.30 -16.27 8.48
CA LYS A 267 17.52 -17.14 9.38
C LYS A 267 16.00 -17.04 9.19
N GLY A 268 15.54 -16.80 7.96
CA GLY A 268 14.11 -16.71 7.63
C GLY A 268 13.48 -15.34 7.94
N GLU A 269 14.25 -14.37 8.43
CA GLU A 269 13.80 -13.00 8.62
C GLU A 269 14.50 -12.06 7.63
N ASN A 270 13.77 -11.05 7.14
CA ASN A 270 14.38 -9.95 6.42
C ASN A 270 15.27 -9.16 7.37
N ALA A 271 16.51 -8.90 6.99
CA ALA A 271 17.50 -8.29 7.86
C ALA A 271 18.36 -7.25 7.14
N ILE A 272 18.78 -6.24 7.90
CA ILE A 272 19.79 -5.26 7.52
C ILE A 272 21.14 -5.85 7.85
N VAL A 273 22.05 -5.91 6.87
CA VAL A 273 23.42 -6.38 7.07
C VAL A 273 24.37 -5.20 6.97
N ILE A 274 25.05 -4.90 8.06
CA ILE A 274 26.06 -3.85 8.17
C ILE A 274 27.42 -4.54 8.24
N ARG A 275 28.30 -4.24 7.30
CA ARG A 275 29.68 -4.72 7.28
C ARG A 275 30.58 -3.66 7.94
N LEU A 276 31.39 -4.09 8.89
CA LEU A 276 32.38 -3.24 9.55
C LEU A 276 33.74 -3.48 8.90
N ARG A 277 34.58 -2.44 8.87
CA ARG A 277 35.96 -2.54 8.35
C ARG A 277 36.77 -3.58 9.11
N ASP A 278 37.83 -4.09 8.50
CA ASP A 278 38.71 -5.07 9.14
C ASP A 278 39.39 -4.51 10.41
N GLY A 279 39.54 -5.37 11.44
CA GLY A 279 40.21 -5.03 12.70
C GLY A 279 39.29 -4.95 13.93
N PHE A 280 37.97 -5.11 13.76
CA PHE A 280 37.01 -5.18 14.87
C PHE A 280 36.70 -6.62 15.30
N LYS A 281 36.21 -6.80 16.54
CA LYS A 281 35.86 -8.13 17.09
C LYS A 281 34.67 -8.78 16.35
N GLU A 282 33.78 -7.96 15.80
CA GLU A 282 32.68 -8.38 14.94
C GLU A 282 32.84 -7.69 13.59
N ASN A 283 32.92 -8.45 12.49
CA ASN A 283 33.08 -7.88 11.15
C ASN A 283 31.72 -7.53 10.52
N LYS A 284 30.61 -7.92 11.16
CA LYS A 284 29.26 -7.65 10.67
C LYS A 284 28.28 -7.50 11.82
N ILE A 285 27.30 -6.63 11.63
CA ILE A 285 26.13 -6.46 12.48
C ILE A 285 24.91 -6.80 11.63
N ILE A 286 24.05 -7.67 12.15
CA ILE A 286 22.82 -8.10 11.46
C ILE A 286 21.64 -7.69 12.34
N LEU A 287 20.74 -6.89 11.77
CA LEU A 287 19.59 -6.32 12.46
C LEU A 287 18.29 -6.75 11.79
N THR A 288 17.25 -7.03 12.57
CA THR A 288 15.90 -7.31 12.06
C THR A 288 14.84 -6.70 12.97
N ASN A 289 13.61 -6.60 12.46
CA ASN A 289 12.45 -6.16 13.21
C ASN A 289 11.20 -6.94 12.74
N GLN A 290 10.28 -7.22 13.66
CA GLN A 290 9.03 -7.90 13.34
C GLN A 290 8.08 -7.01 12.53
N ASP A 291 8.12 -5.71 12.80
CA ASP A 291 7.42 -4.71 12.01
C ASP A 291 8.24 -4.35 10.76
N GLU A 292 7.66 -4.63 9.59
CA GLU A 292 8.31 -4.38 8.30
C GLU A 292 8.50 -2.87 8.05
N ILE A 293 7.58 -2.04 8.53
CA ILE A 293 7.66 -0.58 8.39
C ILE A 293 8.87 -0.07 9.16
N SER A 294 8.97 -0.43 10.45
CA SER A 294 10.12 -0.08 11.28
C SER A 294 11.43 -0.64 10.70
N LEU A 295 11.45 -1.87 10.19
CA LEU A 295 12.66 -2.43 9.56
C LEU A 295 13.11 -1.60 8.35
N LYS A 296 12.18 -1.19 7.48
CA LYS A 296 12.46 -0.35 6.31
C LYS A 296 12.94 1.05 6.70
N GLU A 297 12.36 1.64 7.74
CA GLU A 297 12.79 2.94 8.28
C GLU A 297 14.22 2.88 8.82
N TRP A 298 14.53 1.85 9.62
CA TRP A 298 15.90 1.59 10.09
C TRP A 298 16.88 1.41 8.94
N HIS A 299 16.52 0.60 7.93
CA HIS A 299 17.35 0.36 6.75
C HIS A 299 17.65 1.65 5.99
N THR A 300 16.61 2.42 5.68
CA THR A 300 16.73 3.68 4.94
C THR A 300 17.54 4.71 5.72
N SER A 301 17.31 4.82 7.02
CA SER A 301 17.99 5.78 7.89
C SER A 301 19.48 5.44 8.05
N LEU A 302 19.81 4.17 8.30
CA LEU A 302 21.20 3.70 8.41
C LEU A 302 21.98 3.90 7.11
N ARG A 303 21.39 3.53 5.97
CA ARG A 303 22.02 3.75 4.65
C ARG A 303 22.25 5.23 4.38
N THR A 304 21.27 6.07 4.72
CA THR A 304 21.37 7.52 4.51
C THR A 304 22.43 8.14 5.42
N ALA A 305 22.44 7.79 6.70
CA ALA A 305 23.42 8.27 7.68
C ALA A 305 24.85 7.87 7.29
N HIS A 306 25.07 6.60 6.91
CA HIS A 306 26.36 6.12 6.44
C HIS A 306 26.84 6.87 5.20
N ARG A 307 25.98 6.97 4.17
CA ARG A 307 26.31 7.68 2.92
C ARG A 307 26.67 9.15 3.16
N VAL A 308 25.85 9.86 3.94
CA VAL A 308 26.07 11.28 4.25
C VAL A 308 27.36 11.47 5.04
N SER A 309 27.63 10.57 6.00
CA SER A 309 28.86 10.62 6.80
C SER A 309 30.12 10.42 5.93
N VAL A 310 30.11 9.43 5.04
CA VAL A 310 31.19 9.18 4.08
C VAL A 310 31.44 10.40 3.19
N GLU A 311 30.38 11.00 2.64
CA GLU A 311 30.50 12.20 1.81
C GLU A 311 31.07 13.39 2.59
N LEU A 312 30.65 13.57 3.84
CA LEU A 312 31.15 14.64 4.71
C LEU A 312 32.63 14.47 5.00
N LEU A 313 33.07 13.26 5.36
CA LEU A 313 34.48 12.95 5.61
C LEU A 313 35.34 13.19 4.36
N GLN A 314 34.87 12.82 3.17
CA GLN A 314 35.54 13.12 1.90
C GLN A 314 35.64 14.63 1.62
N ARG A 315 34.59 15.41 1.95
CA ARG A 315 34.59 16.88 1.79
C ARG A 315 35.54 17.55 2.80
N MET A 316 35.59 17.06 4.04
CA MET A 316 36.50 17.53 5.09
C MET A 316 37.95 17.21 4.74
N GLY A 317 38.25 16.02 4.23
CA GLY A 317 39.59 15.67 3.74
C GLY A 317 40.06 16.64 2.64
N ARG A 318 39.21 16.93 1.65
CA ARG A 318 39.51 17.92 0.60
C ARG A 318 39.73 19.34 1.14
N LYS A 319 38.94 19.79 2.13
CA LYS A 319 39.13 21.10 2.79
C LYS A 319 40.40 21.13 3.63
N ALA A 320 40.72 20.07 4.37
CA ALA A 320 41.93 19.95 5.17
C ALA A 320 43.18 19.98 4.28
N ILE A 321 43.17 19.25 3.15
CA ILE A 321 44.23 19.30 2.13
C ILE A 321 44.40 20.72 1.57
N LYS A 322 43.29 21.43 1.31
CA LYS A 322 43.30 22.80 0.78
C LYS A 322 43.77 23.86 1.79
N ILE A 323 43.52 23.66 3.08
CA ILE A 323 43.84 24.62 4.15
C ILE A 323 45.24 24.39 4.72
N TYR A 324 45.63 23.13 4.94
CA TYR A 324 46.85 22.79 5.66
C TYR A 324 48.02 22.39 4.79
N GLY A 325 47.84 22.32 3.46
CA GLY A 325 48.90 22.17 2.47
C GLY A 325 50.11 21.33 2.92
N ILE A 326 50.12 20.06 2.47
CA ILE A 326 51.29 19.17 2.28
C ILE A 326 51.30 17.90 3.18
N ASN A 327 51.24 16.75 2.49
CA ASN A 327 51.86 15.43 2.74
C ASN A 327 51.46 14.55 3.93
N HIS A 328 50.25 14.65 4.47
CA HIS A 328 49.75 13.58 5.34
C HIS A 328 48.31 13.21 5.01
N ASP A 329 48.11 12.70 3.79
CA ASP A 329 46.93 11.90 3.50
C ASP A 329 47.16 10.47 4.07
N PRO A 330 46.45 10.04 5.12
CA PRO A 330 46.59 8.70 5.68
C PRO A 330 46.06 7.59 4.75
N MET A 331 45.42 7.94 3.63
CA MET A 331 44.90 6.99 2.63
C MET A 331 45.83 6.77 1.42
N LEU A 332 47.00 7.41 1.36
CA LEU A 332 48.00 7.16 0.31
C LEU A 332 49.04 6.14 0.76
N ASN A 333 49.25 5.09 -0.05
CA ASN A 333 50.37 4.16 0.10
C ASN A 333 51.70 4.90 0.00
N GLU A 334 52.73 4.46 0.75
CA GLU A 334 54.05 5.14 0.81
C GLU A 334 54.68 5.37 -0.57
N ASN A 335 54.41 4.48 -1.53
CA ASN A 335 54.98 4.54 -2.88
C ASN A 335 54.32 5.58 -3.80
N ASP A 336 53.14 6.09 -3.45
CA ASP A 336 52.39 7.06 -4.28
C ASP A 336 52.52 8.50 -3.77
N ARG A 337 53.40 8.75 -2.79
CA ARG A 337 53.62 10.10 -2.23
C ARG A 337 54.53 10.93 -3.14
N PRO A 338 54.12 12.12 -3.61
CA PRO A 338 55.01 12.99 -4.36
C PRO A 338 56.11 13.54 -3.44
N GLY A 339 57.35 13.57 -3.96
CA GLY A 339 58.52 14.09 -3.24
C GLY A 339 58.32 15.53 -2.76
N SER A 340 58.74 15.80 -1.52
CA SER A 340 58.57 17.10 -0.85
C SER A 340 59.09 18.26 -1.70
N VAL A 341 58.19 19.16 -2.11
CA VAL A 341 58.58 20.39 -2.80
C VAL A 341 59.17 21.36 -1.79
N ASN A 342 60.43 21.76 -2.02
CA ASN A 342 61.17 22.66 -1.16
C ASN A 342 60.53 24.06 -1.16
N ARG A 343 60.39 24.64 0.03
CA ARG A 343 59.67 25.90 0.29
C ARG A 343 60.55 27.11 -0.11
N MET A 344 60.64 27.41 -1.40
CA MET A 344 61.05 28.73 -1.90
C MET A 344 59.92 29.25 -2.78
N PHE A 345 59.60 30.54 -2.68
CA PHE A 345 58.47 31.27 -3.30
C PHE A 345 57.25 31.54 -2.40
N LEU A 346 57.51 32.04 -1.19
CA LEU A 346 56.59 32.95 -0.49
C LEU A 346 57.41 34.18 -0.08
N ASN A 347 57.53 35.14 -1.01
CA ASN A 347 57.73 36.56 -0.71
C ASN A 347 57.83 37.39 -1.99
N ARG A 348 56.67 37.86 -2.50
CA ARG A 348 56.51 39.23 -3.00
C ARG A 348 55.05 39.48 -3.39
N ALA A 349 54.34 40.23 -2.56
CA ALA A 349 53.27 41.12 -3.01
C ALA A 349 52.97 42.14 -1.89
N SER A 350 53.73 43.23 -1.89
CA SER A 350 53.29 44.50 -1.32
C SER A 350 53.89 45.62 -2.16
N SER A 351 53.04 46.25 -2.98
CA SER A 351 52.97 47.70 -3.20
C SER A 351 52.36 48.02 -4.56
N VAL A 352 51.20 48.69 -4.52
CA VAL A 352 50.85 49.94 -5.22
C VAL A 352 51.77 50.35 -6.38
N ASP A 353 51.26 50.57 -7.61
CA ASP A 353 50.82 51.90 -8.08
C ASP A 353 50.34 51.91 -9.56
N SER A 354 49.66 53.01 -9.88
CA SER A 354 48.88 53.50 -11.03
C SER A 354 49.51 53.58 -12.44
N GLY A 355 48.61 53.70 -13.43
CA GLY A 355 48.78 54.42 -14.72
C GLY A 355 49.01 53.50 -15.92
N ILE A 356 48.34 53.61 -17.08
CA ILE A 356 47.41 54.59 -17.71
C ILE A 356 46.38 53.78 -18.49
#